data_AF-A0A0Q4BFK1-F1
#
_entry.id   AF-A0A0Q4BFK1-F1
#
_cell.length_a   1.000
_cell.length_b   1.000
_cell.length_c   1.000
_cell.angle_alpha   90.00
_cell.angle_beta   90.00
_cell.angle_gamma   90.00
#
_symmetry.space_group_name_H-M   'P 1'
#
loop_
_entity.id
_entity.type
_entity.pdbx_description
1 polymer ?
#
loop_
_entity_poly.entity_id
_entity_poly.type
_entity_poly.pdbx_seq_one_letter_code
_entity_poly.pdbx_strand_id
1 'polypeptide(L)'
;MRQLSEEKVLKYLDTTRRALEKLVIAAPERSFNRRLAEDFLNMATSYYEDAKHFRESGDLVNAFAAVNYAHGWLDCGARIGLFDVGQDDKLFTLYE
;
A
#
# COMPACT_ATOMS: atom_id res chain seq x y z
N MET A 1 -2.42 14.70 23.49
CA MET A 1 -2.30 13.98 22.20
C MET A 1 -1.12 13.03 22.29
N ARG A 2 -1.25 11.77 21.85
CA ARG A 2 -0.13 10.82 21.81
C ARG A 2 0.77 11.24 20.64
N GLN A 3 2.03 11.56 20.90
CA GLN A 3 2.96 11.98 19.86
C GLN A 3 3.28 10.78 18.96
N LEU A 4 3.30 11.00 17.64
CA LEU A 4 3.63 9.97 16.67
C LEU A 4 5.16 9.76 16.67
N SER A 5 5.62 8.51 16.87
CA SER A 5 7.05 8.18 16.85
C SER A 5 7.52 7.79 15.45
N GLU A 6 8.78 8.08 15.14
CA GLU A 6 9.41 7.65 13.89
C GLU A 6 9.40 6.12 13.74
N GLU A 7 9.64 5.38 14.84
CA GLU A 7 9.55 3.92 14.88
C GLU A 7 8.20 3.41 14.36
N LYS A 8 7.10 4.10 14.73
CA LYS A 8 5.77 3.73 14.25
C LYS A 8 5.65 3.97 12.74
N VAL A 9 6.16 5.07 12.21
CA VAL A 9 6.15 5.34 10.76
C VAL A 9 6.97 4.29 10.01
N LEU A 10 8.18 3.98 10.49
CA LEU A 10 9.05 2.96 9.90
C LEU A 10 8.39 1.59 9.85
N LYS A 11 7.68 1.20 10.92
CA LYS A 11 6.91 -0.05 10.94
C LYS A 11 5.87 -0.10 9.82
N TYR A 12 5.11 0.98 9.60
CA TYR A 12 4.07 1.01 8.56
C TYR A 12 4.66 1.08 7.15
N LEU A 13 5.81 1.75 6.99
CA LEU A 13 6.58 1.74 5.74
C LEU A 13 7.08 0.32 5.42
N ASP A 14 7.57 -0.43 6.40
CA ASP A 14 7.97 -1.82 6.18
C ASP A 14 6.78 -2.72 5.82
N THR A 15 5.66 -2.60 6.55
CA THR A 15 4.43 -3.35 6.23
C THR A 15 3.99 -3.09 4.79
N THR A 16 3.96 -1.83 4.36
CA THR A 16 3.52 -1.47 3.00
C THR A 16 4.52 -1.88 1.94
N ARG A 17 5.83 -1.78 2.22
CA ARG A 17 6.89 -2.31 1.34
C ARG A 17 6.70 -3.79 1.07
N ARG A 18 6.49 -4.58 2.13
CA ARG A 18 6.28 -6.03 2.02
C ARG A 18 5.02 -6.36 1.22
N ALA A 19 3.97 -5.55 1.34
CA ALA A 19 2.74 -5.71 0.57
C ALA A 19 2.98 -5.43 -0.93
N LEU A 20 3.67 -4.34 -1.25
CA LEU A 20 4.08 -4.00 -2.62
C LEU A 20 4.96 -5.08 -3.26
N GLU A 21 5.88 -5.66 -2.50
CA GLU A 21 6.75 -6.75 -2.97
C GLU A 21 6.02 -8.08 -3.16
N LYS A 22 4.94 -8.32 -2.40
CA LYS A 22 4.22 -9.58 -2.39
C LYS A 22 3.14 -9.67 -3.47
N LEU A 23 2.48 -8.56 -3.78
CA LEU A 23 1.34 -8.58 -4.70
C LEU A 23 1.75 -8.98 -6.12
N VAL A 24 0.84 -9.65 -6.82
CA VAL A 24 0.95 -9.93 -8.25
C VAL A 24 -0.33 -9.45 -8.92
N ILE A 25 -0.24 -8.79 -10.06
CA ILE A 25 -1.43 -8.41 -10.82
C ILE A 25 -2.12 -9.68 -11.33
N ALA A 26 -3.35 -9.92 -10.87
CA ALA A 26 -4.14 -11.10 -11.24
C ALA A 26 -4.78 -10.94 -12.64
N ALA A 27 -5.00 -9.71 -13.08
CA ALA A 27 -5.69 -9.42 -14.33
C ALA A 27 -4.83 -9.77 -15.58
N PRO A 28 -5.41 -10.43 -16.60
CA PRO A 28 -4.72 -10.71 -17.86
C PRO A 28 -4.27 -9.43 -18.57
N GLU A 29 -3.10 -9.45 -19.22
CA GLU A 29 -2.46 -8.26 -19.81
C GLU A 29 -3.37 -7.45 -20.75
N ARG A 30 -4.21 -8.12 -21.55
CA ARG A 30 -5.11 -7.47 -22.52
C ARG A 30 -6.53 -7.32 -21.97
N SER A 31 -6.66 -6.84 -20.73
CA SER A 31 -7.96 -6.61 -20.09
C SER A 31 -8.09 -5.19 -19.53
N PHE A 32 -9.32 -4.71 -19.38
CA PHE A 32 -9.57 -3.44 -18.69
C PHE A 32 -9.10 -3.50 -17.23
N ASN A 33 -9.28 -4.66 -16.57
CA ASN A 33 -8.83 -4.86 -15.19
C ASN A 33 -7.31 -4.76 -15.04
N ARG A 34 -6.53 -5.06 -16.08
CA ARG A 34 -5.07 -4.85 -16.06
C ARG A 34 -4.74 -3.38 -15.87
N ARG A 35 -5.37 -2.51 -16.66
CA ARG A 35 -5.21 -1.05 -16.53
C ARG A 35 -5.64 -0.57 -15.15
N LEU A 36 -6.76 -1.08 -14.64
CA LEU A 36 -7.23 -0.74 -13.29
C LEU A 36 -6.24 -1.18 -12.20
N ALA A 37 -5.68 -2.39 -12.30
CA ALA A 37 -4.67 -2.88 -11.37
C ALA A 37 -3.37 -2.06 -11.42
N GLU A 38 -2.93 -1.69 -12.63
CA GLU A 38 -1.77 -0.81 -12.84
C GLU A 38 -1.99 0.59 -12.27
N ASP A 39 -3.19 1.17 -12.45
CA ASP A 39 -3.56 2.46 -11.87
C ASP A 39 -3.55 2.39 -10.33
N PHE A 40 -4.13 1.33 -9.74
CA PHE A 40 -4.10 1.10 -8.30
C PHE A 40 -2.67 0.97 -7.76
N LEU A 41 -1.83 0.19 -8.46
CA LEU A 41 -0.43 0.00 -8.07
C LEU A 41 0.36 1.30 -8.19
N ASN A 42 0.10 2.10 -9.23
CA ASN A 42 0.70 3.42 -9.41
C ASN A 42 0.31 4.36 -8.27
N MET A 43 -0.97 4.39 -7.88
CA MET A 43 -1.43 5.18 -6.74
C MET A 43 -0.78 4.73 -5.43
N ALA A 44 -0.77 3.42 -5.14
CA ALA A 44 -0.15 2.87 -3.94
C ALA A 44 1.35 3.21 -3.87
N THR A 45 2.07 3.03 -4.97
CA THR A 45 3.51 3.32 -5.07
C THR A 45 3.79 4.81 -4.92
N SER A 46 2.99 5.68 -5.56
CA SER A 46 3.18 7.13 -5.46
C SER A 46 3.04 7.63 -4.02
N TYR A 47 1.99 7.19 -3.31
CA TYR A 47 1.82 7.56 -1.91
C TYR A 47 2.86 6.92 -0.97
N TYR A 48 3.39 5.75 -1.33
CA TYR A 48 4.50 5.16 -0.60
C TYR A 48 5.79 5.99 -0.75
N GLU A 49 6.08 6.48 -1.95
CA GLU A 49 7.19 7.41 -2.19
C GLU A 49 6.99 8.74 -1.44
N ASP A 50 5.79 9.31 -1.47
CA ASP A 50 5.45 10.52 -0.70
C ASP A 50 5.66 10.29 0.81
N ALA A 51 5.26 9.12 1.32
CA ALA A 51 5.45 8.80 2.72
C ALA A 51 6.93 8.75 3.13
N LYS A 52 7.81 8.23 2.25
CA LYS A 52 9.26 8.26 2.48
C LYS A 52 9.78 9.70 2.44
N HIS A 53 9.33 10.51 1.50
CA HIS A 53 9.71 11.92 1.38
C HIS A 53 9.33 12.73 2.63
N PHE A 54 8.08 12.60 3.10
CA PHE A 54 7.63 13.27 4.33
C PHE A 54 8.41 12.81 5.57
N ARG A 55 8.75 11.51 5.66
CA ARG A 55 9.58 11.01 6.76
C ARG A 55 10.96 11.66 6.75
N GLU A 56 11.60 11.73 5.58
CA GLU A 56 12.93 12.32 5.41
C GLU A 56 12.96 13.81 5.75
N SER A 57 11.86 14.54 5.53
CA SER A 57 11.71 15.94 5.93
C SER A 57 11.29 16.15 7.39
N GLY A 58 11.09 15.08 8.16
CA GLY A 58 10.66 15.12 9.56
C GLY A 58 9.16 15.31 9.76
N ASP A 59 8.37 15.34 8.69
CA ASP A 59 6.91 15.44 8.74
C ASP A 59 6.27 14.06 8.96
N LEU A 60 6.37 13.58 10.21
CA LEU A 60 5.90 12.24 10.56
C LEU A 60 4.38 12.08 10.40
N VAL A 61 3.60 13.15 10.56
CA VAL A 61 2.13 13.09 10.43
C VAL A 61 1.73 12.81 8.99
N ASN A 62 2.30 13.56 8.03
CA ASN A 62 2.03 13.33 6.62
C ASN A 62 2.66 12.03 6.12
N ALA A 63 3.83 11.64 6.64
CA ALA A 63 4.42 10.34 6.35
C ALA A 63 3.49 9.18 6.76
N PHE A 64 2.92 9.26 7.96
CA PHE A 64 1.98 8.26 8.46
C PHE A 64 0.66 8.27 7.68
N ALA A 65 0.14 9.44 7.32
CA ALA A 65 -1.07 9.53 6.52
C ALA A 65 -0.87 8.91 5.12
N ALA A 66 0.21 9.29 4.44
CA ALA A 66 0.53 8.82 3.10
C ALA A 66 0.76 7.30 3.05
N VAL A 67 1.50 6.72 4.00
CA VAL A 67 1.73 5.26 3.99
C VAL A 67 0.46 4.45 4.27
N ASN A 68 -0.44 4.94 5.13
CA ASN A 68 -1.73 4.27 5.35
C ASN A 68 -2.63 4.39 4.12
N TYR A 69 -2.59 5.53 3.43
CA TYR A 69 -3.34 5.71 2.19
C TYR A 69 -2.81 4.82 1.07
N ALA A 70 -1.48 4.69 0.94
CA ALA A 70 -0.84 3.72 0.05
C ALA A 70 -1.32 2.29 0.33
N HIS A 71 -1.30 1.87 1.59
CA HIS A 71 -1.75 0.54 1.99
C HIS A 71 -3.25 0.32 1.72
N GLY A 72 -4.07 1.36 1.88
CA GLY A 72 -5.50 1.31 1.55
C GLY A 72 -5.78 0.99 0.08
N TRP A 73 -4.95 1.48 -0.85
CA TRP A 73 -5.03 1.10 -2.27
C TRP A 73 -4.70 -0.39 -2.48
N LEU A 74 -3.70 -0.91 -1.76
CA LEU A 74 -3.31 -2.32 -1.83
C LEU A 74 -4.40 -3.23 -1.29
N ASP A 75 -4.95 -2.89 -0.12
CA ASP A 75 -6.08 -3.61 0.48
C ASP A 75 -7.30 -3.60 -0.44
N CYS A 76 -7.66 -2.44 -0.99
CA CYS A 76 -8.78 -2.36 -1.92
C CYS A 76 -8.55 -3.26 -3.14
N GLY A 77 -7.37 -3.19 -3.76
CA GLY A 77 -7.01 -4.02 -4.91
C GLY A 77 -7.01 -5.53 -4.60
N ALA A 78 -6.55 -5.93 -3.42
CA ALA A 78 -6.61 -7.32 -2.96
C ALA A 78 -8.06 -7.77 -2.75
N ARG A 79 -8.89 -6.97 -2.06
CA ARG A 79 -10.30 -7.29 -1.77
C ARG A 79 -11.14 -7.48 -3.03
N ILE A 80 -10.96 -6.64 -4.04
CA ILE A 80 -11.75 -6.70 -5.27
C ILE A 80 -11.13 -7.63 -6.33
N GLY A 81 -10.01 -8.29 -6.02
CA GLY A 81 -9.38 -9.30 -6.88
C GLY A 81 -8.54 -8.75 -8.02
N LEU A 82 -8.05 -7.51 -7.93
CA LEU A 82 -7.05 -6.97 -8.88
C LEU A 82 -5.66 -7.55 -8.62
N PHE A 83 -5.36 -7.82 -7.35
CA PHE A 83 -4.08 -8.38 -6.92
C PHE A 83 -4.27 -9.79 -6.35
N ASP A 84 -3.45 -10.73 -6.80
CA ASP A 84 -3.22 -11.99 -6.10
C ASP A 84 -2.17 -11.73 -5.02
N VAL A 85 -2.56 -12.01 -3.78
CA VAL A 85 -1.74 -11.82 -2.58
C VAL A 85 -1.51 -13.13 -1.84
N GLY A 86 -1.82 -14.28 -2.46
CA GLY A 86 -1.61 -15.59 -1.87
C GLY A 86 -2.42 -15.82 -0.58
N GLN A 87 -3.63 -15.26 -0.52
CA GLN A 87 -4.55 -15.35 0.63
C GLN A 87 -3.94 -14.86 1.97
N ASP A 88 -2.99 -13.92 1.92
CA ASP A 88 -2.34 -13.37 3.12
C ASP A 88 -3.24 -12.33 3.82
N ASP A 89 -4.07 -12.83 4.72
CA ASP A 89 -4.98 -12.04 5.58
C ASP A 89 -4.28 -11.31 6.75
N LYS A 90 -2.95 -11.46 6.88
CA LYS A 90 -2.14 -10.73 7.86
C LYS A 90 -1.58 -9.45 7.29
N LEU A 91 -1.18 -9.50 6.02
CA LEU A 91 -0.60 -8.36 5.32
C LEU A 91 -1.63 -7.55 4.56
N PHE A 92 -2.75 -8.17 4.17
CA PHE A 92 -3.84 -7.52 3.46
C PHE A 92 -5.17 -7.77 4.17
N THR A 93 -6.10 -6.85 3.99
CA THR A 93 -7.49 -7.05 4.38
C THR A 93 -8.20 -7.84 3.27
N LEU A 94 -8.77 -9.02 3.56
CA LEU A 94 -9.51 -9.84 2.58
C LEU A 94 -11.01 -9.95 2.91
N TYR A 95 -11.81 -10.46 1.97
CA TYR A 95 -13.19 -10.90 2.25
C TYR A 95 -13.17 -12.32 2.86
N GLU A 96 -14.23 -12.67 3.59
CA GLU A 96 -14.46 -13.99 4.21
C GLU A 96 -14.59 -15.11 3.17
#